data_AF-A0A923A4P7-F1
#
_entry.id   AF-A0A923A4P7-F1
#
_cell.length_a   1.000
_cell.length_b   1.000
_cell.length_c   1.000
_cell.angle_alpha   90.00
_cell.angle_beta   90.00
_cell.angle_gamma   90.00
#
_symmetry.space_group_name_H-M   'P 1'
#
loop_
_entity.id
_entity.type
_entity.pdbx_description
1 polymer ?
#
loop_
_entity_poly.entity_id
_entity_poly.type
_entity_poly.pdbx_seq_one_letter_code
_entity_poly.pdbx_strand_id
1 'polypeptide(L)' 'NRKEGSILSVIENPDQKTVILTNCPSCIQGLGRHSGHHIHPRHIAHELALQVGGEKWENELRILSKKAEVIQF' A
#
# COMPACT_ATOMS: atom_id res chain seq x y z
N ASN A 1 -22.75 -5.17 -0.98
CA ASN A 1 -22.22 -6.50 -0.54
C ASN A 1 -21.85 -6.40 0.95
N ARG A 2 -21.92 -7.44 1.82
CA ARG A 2 -21.64 -7.27 3.28
C ARG A 2 -20.26 -6.65 3.56
N LYS A 3 -19.24 -7.08 2.82
CA LYS A 3 -17.86 -6.60 2.94
C LYS A 3 -17.69 -5.12 2.55
N GLU A 4 -18.42 -4.71 1.52
CA GLU A 4 -18.42 -3.33 1.03
C GLU A 4 -19.05 -2.37 2.04
N GLY A 5 -20.16 -2.78 2.68
CA GLY A 5 -20.78 -2.01 3.75
C GLY A 5 -19.85 -1.79 4.95
N SER A 6 -19.03 -2.78 5.31
CA SER A 6 -18.02 -2.64 6.38
C SER A 6 -16.86 -1.70 6.03
N ILE A 7 -16.54 -1.54 4.74
CA ILE A 7 -15.50 -0.62 4.30
C ILE A 7 -16.04 0.81 4.26
N LEU A 8 -17.26 1.00 3.75
CA LEU A 8 -17.89 2.32 3.67
C LEU A 8 -18.20 2.89 5.06
N SER A 9 -18.46 2.05 6.07
CA SER A 9 -18.78 2.52 7.42
C SER A 9 -17.62 3.19 8.16
N VAL A 10 -16.39 3.01 7.71
CA VAL A 10 -15.18 3.64 8.29
C VAL A 10 -14.67 4.82 7.48
N ILE A 11 -15.33 5.16 6.37
CA ILE A 11 -15.03 6.37 5.60
C ILE A 11 -15.77 7.54 6.25
N GLU A 12 -15.04 8.36 7.00
CA GLU A 12 -15.60 9.53 7.67
C GLU A 12 -15.94 10.67 6.69
N ASN A 13 -15.17 10.80 5.62
CA ASN A 13 -15.39 11.77 4.55
C ASN A 13 -15.25 11.10 3.17
N PRO A 14 -16.33 11.00 2.38
CA PRO A 14 -16.31 10.33 1.08
C PRO A 14 -15.40 11.00 0.05
N ASP A 15 -15.12 12.30 0.18
CA ASP A 15 -14.24 13.04 -0.72
C ASP A 15 -12.76 12.95 -0.29
N GLN A 16 -12.49 12.40 0.89
CA GLN A 16 -11.13 12.25 1.41
C GLN A 16 -10.51 10.92 0.96
N LYS A 17 -9.26 11.01 0.50
CA LYS A 17 -8.45 9.85 0.16
C LYS A 17 -8.26 8.94 1.38
N THR A 18 -8.81 7.73 1.32
CA THR A 18 -8.65 6.70 2.36
C THR A 18 -7.62 5.67 1.92
N VAL A 19 -6.50 5.59 2.62
CA VAL A 19 -5.46 4.58 2.36
C VAL A 19 -5.71 3.38 3.26
N ILE A 20 -5.97 2.21 2.67
CA ILE A 20 -6.12 0.95 3.41
C ILE A 20 -4.82 0.16 3.29
N LEU A 21 -4.17 -0.09 4.42
CA LEU A 21 -2.96 -0.90 4.47
C LEU A 21 -3.30 -2.39 4.51
N THR A 22 -2.60 -3.18 3.69
CA THR A 22 -2.76 -4.64 3.66
C THR A 22 -1.42 -5.34 3.43
N ASN A 23 -1.24 -6.55 3.97
CA ASN A 23 -0.10 -7.42 3.64
C ASN A 23 -0.42 -8.43 2.52
N CYS A 24 -1.62 -8.35 1.93
CA CYS A 24 -2.13 -9.39 1.06
C CYS A 24 -2.24 -8.90 -0.40
N PRO A 25 -1.44 -9.45 -1.34
CA PRO A 25 -1.47 -9.04 -2.75
C PRO A 25 -2.85 -9.19 -3.41
N SER A 26 -3.60 -10.26 -3.09
CA SER A 26 -4.97 -10.43 -3.61
C SER A 26 -5.94 -9.40 -3.06
N CYS A 27 -5.72 -8.90 -1.83
CA CYS A 27 -6.53 -7.83 -1.26
C CYS A 27 -6.31 -6.50 -1.97
N ILE A 28 -5.10 -6.21 -2.47
CA ILE A 28 -4.84 -4.98 -3.25
C ILE A 28 -5.73 -4.95 -4.49
N GLN A 29 -5.75 -6.04 -5.26
CA GLN A 29 -6.63 -6.15 -6.43
C GLN A 29 -8.11 -6.13 -6.03
N GLY A 30 -8.47 -6.80 -4.95
CA GLY A 30 -9.84 -6.88 -4.47
C GLY A 30 -10.42 -5.54 -4.02
N LEU A 31 -9.67 -4.81 -3.21
CA LEU A 31 -10.01 -3.48 -2.70
C LEU A 31 -9.92 -2.41 -3.80
N GLY A 32 -9.01 -2.58 -4.76
CA GLY A 32 -8.86 -1.66 -5.90
C GLY A 32 -10.11 -1.53 -6.76
N ARG A 33 -11.00 -2.53 -6.73
CA ARG A 33 -12.33 -2.45 -7.38
C ARG A 33 -13.26 -1.41 -6.76
N HIS A 34 -12.96 -0.90 -5.57
CA HIS A 34 -13.72 0.12 -4.88
C HIS A 34 -13.06 1.51 -4.95
N SER A 35 -12.17 1.75 -5.91
CA SER A 35 -11.50 3.05 -6.11
C SER A 35 -12.46 4.22 -6.31
N GLY A 36 -13.69 3.97 -6.78
CA GLY A 36 -14.76 4.97 -6.88
C GLY A 36 -15.24 5.53 -5.53
N HIS A 37 -14.84 4.94 -4.41
CA HIS A 37 -15.08 5.45 -3.05
C HIS A 37 -13.83 6.08 -2.43
N HIS A 38 -12.88 6.56 -3.24
CA HIS A 38 -11.63 7.15 -2.78
C HIS A 38 -10.76 6.22 -1.91
N ILE A 39 -10.97 4.90 -2.05
CA ILE A 39 -10.18 3.86 -1.38
C ILE A 39 -8.95 3.54 -2.21
N HIS A 40 -7.79 3.62 -1.58
CA HIS A 40 -6.51 3.28 -2.19
C HIS A 40 -5.78 2.23 -1.36
N PRO A 41 -5.87 0.94 -1.72
CA PRO A 41 -5.14 -0.10 -1.01
C PRO A 41 -3.64 0.06 -1.26
N ARG A 42 -2.84 -0.13 -0.20
CA ARG A 42 -1.37 -0.10 -0.27
C ARG A 42 -0.79 -1.27 0.52
N HIS A 43 0.26 -1.88 -0.02
CA HIS A 43 0.97 -2.93 0.71
C HIS A 43 1.66 -2.34 1.95
N ILE A 44 1.56 -2.99 3.12
CA ILE A 44 2.18 -2.51 4.37
C ILE A 44 3.68 -2.29 4.20
N ALA A 45 4.38 -3.20 3.52
CA ALA A 45 5.82 -3.02 3.28
C ALA A 45 6.14 -1.76 2.45
N HIS A 46 5.27 -1.37 1.51
CA HIS A 46 5.45 -0.13 0.76
C HIS A 46 5.20 1.09 1.67
N GLU A 47 4.15 1.06 2.50
CA GLU A 47 3.93 2.14 3.48
C GLU A 47 5.13 2.32 4.41
N LEU A 48 5.64 1.22 4.96
CA LEU A 48 6.82 1.26 5.83
C LEU A 48 8.06 1.82 5.10
N ALA A 49 8.28 1.39 3.86
CA ALA A 49 9.38 1.91 3.05
C ALA A 49 9.23 3.42 2.77
N LEU A 50 8.01 3.90 2.53
CA LEU A 50 7.73 5.33 2.36
C LEU A 50 7.95 6.12 3.65
N GLN A 51 7.47 5.61 4.79
CA GLN A 51 7.61 6.28 6.09
C GLN A 51 9.07 6.37 6.55
N VAL A 52 9.87 5.32 6.30
CA VAL A 52 11.27 5.26 6.75
C VAL A 52 12.24 5.85 5.71
N GLY A 53 12.02 5.59 4.43
CA GLY A 53 12.91 5.98 3.34
C GLY A 53 12.47 7.22 2.55
N GLY A 54 11.30 7.79 2.84
CA GLY A 54 10.76 8.95 2.13
C GLY A 54 10.33 8.66 0.68
N GLU A 55 9.85 9.68 -0.03
CA GLU A 55 9.30 9.54 -1.40
C GLU A 55 10.29 8.96 -2.44
N LYS A 56 11.60 9.02 -2.16
CA LYS A 56 12.66 8.52 -3.05
C LYS A 56 13.15 7.12 -2.70
N TRP A 57 12.55 6.47 -1.70
CA TRP A 57 13.01 5.18 -1.15
C TRP A 57 13.27 4.13 -2.24
N GLU A 58 12.41 4.04 -3.25
CA GLU A 58 12.53 3.01 -4.30
C GLU A 58 13.76 3.24 -5.19
N ASN A 59 14.04 4.50 -5.53
CA ASN A 59 15.20 4.87 -6.33
C ASN A 59 16.51 4.63 -5.55
N GLU A 60 16.52 4.99 -4.27
CA GLU A 60 17.67 4.77 -3.39
C GLU A 60 17.92 3.28 -3.17
N LEU A 61 16.86 2.50 -2.92
CA LEU A 61 16.95 1.04 -2.81
C LEU A 61 17.52 0.41 -4.08
N ARG A 62 17.09 0.87 -5.27
CA ARG A 62 17.61 0.39 -6.56
C ARG A 62 19.10 0.71 -6.75
N ILE A 63 19.59 1.83 -6.21
CA ILE A 63 21.02 2.17 -6.25
C ILE A 63 21.81 1.27 -5.29
N LEU A 64 21.29 1.05 -4.08
CA LEU A 64 21.90 0.17 -3.08
C LEU A 64 21.95 -1.28 -3.56
N SER A 65 20.88 -1.78 -4.18
CA SER A 65 20.79 -3.17 -4.66
C SER A 65 21.82 -3.49 -5.74
N LYS A 66 22.25 -2.50 -6.53
CA LYS A 66 23.33 -2.68 -7.53
C LYS A 66 24.70 -2.92 -6.90
N LYS A 67 24.89 -2.53 -5.65
CA LYS A 67 26.13 -2.71 -4.89
C LYS A 67 26.03 -3.83 -3.85
N ALA A 68 24.89 -4.54 -3.80
CA ALA A 68 24.67 -5.60 -2.83
C ALA A 68 25.58 -6.80 -3.13
N GLU A 69 26.26 -7.29 -2.11
CA GLU A 69 27.00 -8.54 -2.17
C GLU A 69 26.07 -9.70 -1.81
N VAL A 70 26.11 -10.78 -2.60
CA VAL A 70 25.34 -12.00 -2.32
C VAL A 70 26.16 -12.87 -1.38
N ILE A 71 25.70 -13.01 -0.14
CA ILE A 71 26.27 -13.96 0.83
C ILE A 71 25.43 -15.23 0.81
N GLN A 72 26.06 -16.38 0.56
CA GLN A 72 25.42 -17.68 0.73
C GLN A 72 25.55 -18.14 2.19
N PHE A 73 24.43 -18.58 2.76
CA PHE A 73 24.33 -19.15 4.10
C PHE A 73 24.23 -20.67 4.05
#